data_AF-A0A968MQ29-F1
#
_entry.id   AF-A0A968MQ29-F1
#
_cell.length_a   1.000
_cell.length_b   1.000
_cell.length_c   1.000
_cell.angle_alpha   90.00
_cell.angle_beta   90.00
_cell.angle_gamma   90.00
#
_symmetry.space_group_name_H-M   'P 1'
#
loop_
_entity.id
_entity.type
_entity.pdbx_description
1 polymer ?
#
loop_
_entity_poly.entity_id
_entity_poly.type
_entity_poly.pdbx_seq_one_letter_code
_entity_poly.pdbx_strand_id
1 'polypeptide(L)'
;MEVRTVQELVDAVNAGKPGDLILISSGIYQLDSTQQLTPKSGMTIQGSGIGKTIITAVDSWTPGLKGLPANELHVNLVNQQPYLFKLDSIKDFTISDMTITAPKLHGGIFANKCNNLTIFNIKFVDFRWSSIYTFDIRQFLVHDCIFEDAGGKVKWLGAGDI
;
A
#
# COMPACT_ATOMS: atom_id res chain seq x y z
N MET A 1 -12.96 10.15 14.75
CA MET A 1 -13.67 10.74 13.59
C MET A 1 -13.68 9.68 12.52
N GLU A 2 -14.80 9.51 11.82
CA GLU A 2 -14.94 8.47 10.79
C GLU A 2 -14.66 9.10 9.42
N VAL A 3 -13.74 8.51 8.66
CA VAL A 3 -13.40 8.92 7.29
C VAL A 3 -14.47 8.38 6.34
N ARG A 4 -14.99 9.21 5.45
CA ARG A 4 -16.10 8.90 4.52
C ARG A 4 -15.81 9.30 3.07
N THR A 5 -14.82 10.16 2.85
CA THR A 5 -14.42 10.61 1.51
C THR A 5 -12.95 10.34 1.23
N VAL A 6 -12.56 10.38 -0.06
CA VAL A 6 -11.15 10.28 -0.47
C VAL A 6 -10.32 11.40 0.14
N GLN A 7 -10.82 12.65 0.15
CA GLN A 7 -10.08 13.78 0.70
C GLN A 7 -9.85 13.62 2.21
N GLU A 8 -10.88 13.22 2.96
CA GLU A 8 -10.74 12.92 4.39
C GLU A 8 -9.74 11.81 4.66
N LEU A 9 -9.71 10.76 3.81
CA LEU A 9 -8.73 9.68 3.92
C LEU A 9 -7.31 10.20 3.72
N VAL A 10 -7.09 10.96 2.64
CA VAL A 10 -5.79 11.54 2.31
C VAL A 10 -5.33 12.47 3.44
N ASP A 11 -6.21 13.36 3.92
CA ASP A 11 -5.88 14.30 4.99
C ASP A 11 -5.58 13.56 6.31
N ALA A 12 -6.42 12.59 6.69
CA ALA A 12 -6.21 11.82 7.91
C ALA A 12 -4.88 11.05 7.88
N VAL A 13 -4.51 10.45 6.75
CA VAL A 13 -3.28 9.64 6.66
C VAL A 13 -2.02 10.52 6.46
N ASN A 14 -2.09 11.51 5.57
CA ASN A 14 -0.91 12.29 5.17
C ASN A 14 -0.62 13.45 6.12
N ALA A 15 -1.66 14.11 6.63
CA ALA A 15 -1.58 15.26 7.53
C ALA A 15 -1.93 14.93 8.99
N GLY A 16 -2.36 13.69 9.27
CA GLY A 16 -2.55 13.20 10.63
C GLY A 16 -1.27 13.17 11.45
N LYS A 17 -1.43 13.01 12.76
CA LYS A 17 -0.34 12.99 13.75
C LYS A 17 0.14 11.55 13.99
N PRO A 18 1.40 11.38 14.42
CA PRO A 18 1.87 10.10 14.92
C PRO A 18 0.94 9.56 16.02
N GLY A 19 0.62 8.27 15.97
CA GLY A 19 -0.28 7.63 16.93
C GLY A 19 -1.77 7.73 16.61
N ASP A 20 -2.18 8.45 15.55
CA ASP A 20 -3.60 8.62 15.24
C ASP A 20 -4.29 7.30 14.87
N LEU A 21 -5.53 7.14 15.34
CA LEU A 21 -6.46 6.10 14.92
C LEU A 21 -7.37 6.64 13.82
N ILE A 22 -7.29 6.05 12.65
CA ILE A 22 -8.07 6.39 11.46
C ILE A 22 -9.07 5.27 11.20
N LEU A 23 -10.35 5.57 11.40
CA LEU A 23 -11.46 4.66 11.12
C LEU A 23 -12.08 5.02 9.77
N ILE A 24 -12.08 4.08 8.83
CA ILE A 24 -12.58 4.28 7.48
C ILE A 24 -13.94 3.60 7.34
N SER A 25 -14.95 4.40 6.99
CA SER A 25 -16.31 3.92 6.73
C SER A 25 -16.32 2.98 5.52
N SER A 26 -17.40 2.21 5.39
CA SER A 26 -17.65 1.43 4.18
C SER A 26 -17.75 2.37 2.96
N GLY A 27 -17.15 1.98 1.85
CA GLY A 27 -17.05 2.81 0.65
C GLY A 27 -15.86 2.43 -0.24
N ILE A 28 -15.85 3.01 -1.45
CA ILE A 28 -14.74 2.88 -2.40
C ILE A 28 -13.98 4.21 -2.41
N TYR A 29 -12.69 4.14 -2.10
CA TYR A 29 -11.78 5.28 -2.03
C TYR A 29 -10.79 5.16 -3.19
N GLN A 30 -11.09 5.87 -4.29
CA GLN A 30 -10.29 5.88 -5.51
C GLN A 30 -9.27 7.01 -5.44
N LEU A 31 -7.98 6.65 -5.33
CA LEU A 31 -6.86 7.58 -5.24
C LEU A 31 -6.30 7.89 -6.63
N ASP A 32 -5.92 9.13 -6.87
CA ASP A 32 -5.05 9.49 -7.99
C ASP A 32 -3.56 9.51 -7.61
N SER A 33 -2.70 9.74 -8.61
CA SER A 33 -1.25 9.70 -8.45
C SER A 33 -0.67 10.73 -7.48
N THR A 34 -1.43 11.77 -7.14
CA THR A 34 -1.03 12.80 -6.16
C THR A 34 -1.50 12.47 -4.74
N GLN A 35 -2.35 11.45 -4.60
CA GLN A 35 -3.03 11.07 -3.36
C GLN A 35 -2.45 9.79 -2.74
N GLN A 36 -1.19 9.46 -3.02
CA GLN A 36 -0.49 8.36 -2.34
C GLN A 36 -0.55 8.54 -0.82
N LEU A 37 -0.90 7.47 -0.11
CA LEU A 37 -1.04 7.48 1.35
C LEU A 37 0.32 7.27 2.01
N THR A 38 0.69 8.18 2.92
CA THR A 38 2.00 8.27 3.58
C THR A 38 1.84 8.38 5.11
N PRO A 39 1.47 7.27 5.78
CA PRO A 39 1.20 7.25 7.21
C PRO A 39 2.40 7.68 8.06
N LYS A 40 2.13 8.08 9.31
CA LYS A 40 3.15 8.38 10.33
C LYS A 40 3.30 7.22 11.32
N SER A 41 4.41 7.20 12.05
CA SER A 41 4.65 6.21 13.10
C SER A 41 3.52 6.21 14.15
N GLY A 42 3.20 5.03 14.70
CA GLY A 42 2.15 4.85 15.70
C GLY A 42 0.73 4.80 15.13
N MET A 43 0.53 5.13 13.85
CA MET A 43 -0.82 5.18 13.28
C MET A 43 -1.47 3.80 13.19
N THR A 44 -2.77 3.77 13.45
CA THR A 44 -3.63 2.61 13.17
C THR A 44 -4.67 3.02 12.13
N ILE A 45 -4.73 2.29 11.01
CA ILE A 45 -5.72 2.50 9.94
C ILE A 45 -6.63 1.29 9.87
N GLN A 46 -7.91 1.48 10.14
CA GLN A 46 -8.87 0.39 10.20
C GLN A 46 -10.07 0.66 9.29
N GLY A 47 -10.36 -0.26 8.38
CA GLY A 47 -11.57 -0.24 7.57
C GLY A 47 -12.77 -0.89 8.26
N SER A 48 -13.90 -0.92 7.56
CA SER A 48 -15.14 -1.52 8.04
C SER A 48 -15.25 -3.03 7.77
N GLY A 49 -14.24 -3.63 7.11
CA GLY A 49 -14.17 -5.04 6.74
C GLY A 49 -13.82 -5.28 5.27
N ILE A 50 -13.34 -6.49 4.96
CA ILE A 50 -13.10 -6.97 3.59
C ILE A 50 -14.39 -6.83 2.76
N GLY A 51 -14.26 -6.27 1.55
CA GLY A 51 -15.38 -6.00 0.64
C GLY A 51 -16.29 -4.84 1.04
N LYS A 52 -16.05 -4.21 2.20
CA LYS A 52 -16.81 -3.04 2.68
C LYS A 52 -16.03 -1.74 2.50
N THR A 53 -14.80 -1.69 2.99
CA THR A 53 -13.87 -0.59 2.71
C THR A 53 -12.91 -1.03 1.62
N ILE A 54 -12.90 -0.31 0.50
CA ILE A 54 -12.07 -0.64 -0.66
C ILE A 54 -11.17 0.55 -0.99
N ILE A 55 -9.86 0.37 -0.88
CA ILE A 55 -8.86 1.35 -1.32
C ILE A 55 -8.35 0.94 -2.70
N THR A 56 -8.46 1.86 -3.67
CA THR A 56 -8.06 1.59 -5.05
C THR A 56 -7.50 2.83 -5.75
N ALA A 57 -7.06 2.67 -7.00
CA ALA A 57 -6.56 3.74 -7.84
C ALA A 57 -7.55 4.09 -8.94
N VAL A 58 -7.58 5.36 -9.36
CA VAL A 58 -8.27 5.77 -10.59
C VAL A 58 -7.60 5.15 -11.82
N ASP A 59 -8.40 4.94 -12.87
CA ASP A 59 -7.93 4.29 -14.10
C ASP A 59 -6.82 5.03 -14.85
N SER A 60 -6.72 6.35 -14.65
CA SER A 60 -5.70 7.22 -15.23
C SER A 60 -4.34 7.11 -14.54
N TRP A 61 -4.25 6.48 -13.37
CA TRP A 61 -2.97 6.24 -12.70
C TRP A 61 -2.26 5.04 -13.33
N THR A 62 -1.51 5.31 -14.41
CA THR A 62 -0.84 4.29 -15.23
C THR A 62 0.68 4.50 -15.30
N PRO A 63 1.42 4.19 -14.23
CA PRO A 63 2.84 4.52 -14.09
C PRO A 63 3.80 3.67 -14.95
N GLY A 64 3.29 2.77 -15.80
CA GLY A 64 4.10 1.86 -16.60
C GLY A 64 4.82 0.80 -15.74
N LEU A 65 5.86 0.17 -16.30
CA LEU A 65 6.64 -0.88 -15.63
C LEU A 65 8.07 -0.44 -15.24
N LYS A 66 8.44 0.82 -15.50
CA LYS A 66 9.76 1.34 -15.19
C LYS A 66 10.07 1.19 -13.69
N GLY A 67 11.21 0.58 -13.38
CA GLY A 67 11.62 0.28 -12.00
C GLY A 67 11.30 -1.15 -11.54
N LEU A 68 10.58 -1.92 -12.36
CA LEU A 68 10.41 -3.36 -12.20
C LEU A 68 11.08 -4.08 -13.37
N PRO A 69 11.63 -5.29 -13.18
CA PRO A 69 12.01 -5.95 -11.93
C PRO A 69 13.54 -5.84 -11.68
N ALA A 70 14.27 -5.15 -12.57
CA ALA A 70 15.74 -5.05 -12.58
C ALA A 70 16.36 -4.37 -11.34
N ASN A 71 15.56 -3.67 -10.53
CA ASN A 71 16.02 -2.81 -9.44
C ASN A 71 15.72 -3.39 -8.05
N GLU A 72 15.29 -4.65 -7.97
CA GLU A 72 14.79 -5.28 -6.73
C GLU A 72 15.82 -5.39 -5.60
N LEU A 73 17.11 -5.32 -5.93
CA LEU A 73 18.19 -5.41 -4.96
C LEU A 73 18.57 -4.04 -4.36
N HIS A 74 18.04 -2.95 -4.91
CA HIS A 74 18.49 -1.60 -4.61
C HIS A 74 17.28 -0.67 -4.44
N VAL A 75 16.90 -0.43 -3.18
CA VAL A 75 15.72 0.38 -2.83
C VAL A 75 15.71 1.77 -3.45
N ASN A 76 16.90 2.36 -3.69
CA ASN A 76 17.07 3.66 -4.36
C ASN A 76 16.75 3.63 -5.86
N LEU A 77 16.64 2.45 -6.46
CA LEU A 77 16.28 2.26 -7.86
C LEU A 77 14.81 1.81 -8.03
N VAL A 78 14.12 1.50 -6.94
CA VAL A 78 12.69 1.16 -6.97
C VAL A 78 11.86 2.41 -7.19
N ASN A 79 10.97 2.38 -8.17
CA ASN A 79 9.95 3.41 -8.30
C ASN A 79 8.89 3.21 -7.21
N GLN A 80 8.80 4.13 -6.26
CA GLN A 80 7.92 4.03 -5.08
C GLN A 80 6.55 4.71 -5.27
N GLN A 81 6.42 5.55 -6.31
CA GLN A 81 5.16 6.19 -6.66
C GLN A 81 4.01 5.22 -6.99
N PRO A 82 4.22 4.09 -7.70
CA PRO A 82 3.14 3.22 -8.17
C PRO A 82 2.61 2.25 -7.09
N TYR A 83 2.45 2.73 -5.86
CA TYR A 83 1.88 2.01 -4.72
C TYR A 83 0.82 2.90 -4.04
N LEU A 84 -0.27 2.30 -3.54
CA LEU A 84 -1.33 3.06 -2.85
C LEU A 84 -0.82 3.62 -1.51
N PHE A 85 -0.02 2.84 -0.79
CA PHE A 85 0.63 3.24 0.45
C PHE A 85 2.15 3.23 0.31
N LYS A 86 2.79 4.28 0.81
CA LYS A 86 4.24 4.37 0.97
C LYS A 86 4.59 4.58 2.45
N LEU A 87 5.25 3.59 3.02
CA LEU A 87 5.74 3.57 4.38
C LEU A 87 7.26 3.71 4.32
N ASP A 88 7.81 4.79 4.88
CA ASP A 88 9.26 5.01 4.87
C ASP A 88 9.71 5.46 6.25
N SER A 89 10.61 4.67 6.86
CA SER A 89 11.18 4.95 8.18
C SER A 89 10.14 5.12 9.31
N ILE A 90 8.99 4.44 9.22
CA ILE A 90 7.94 4.49 10.26
C ILE A 90 8.01 3.31 11.24
N LYS A 91 7.43 3.51 12.42
CA LYS A 91 7.38 2.50 13.48
C LYS A 91 5.97 2.31 14.03
N ASP A 92 5.67 1.14 14.57
CA ASP A 92 4.44 0.88 15.32
C ASP A 92 3.17 1.19 14.50
N PHE A 93 3.13 0.71 13.25
CA PHE A 93 2.03 0.97 12.34
C PHE A 93 1.16 -0.26 12.13
N THR A 94 -0.16 -0.05 12.15
CA THR A 94 -1.15 -1.11 11.97
C THR A 94 -2.13 -0.73 10.86
N ILE A 95 -2.44 -1.69 9.98
CA ILE A 95 -3.52 -1.55 8.99
C ILE A 95 -4.38 -2.82 8.93
N SER A 96 -5.71 -2.66 8.92
CA SER A 96 -6.63 -3.80 8.94
C SER A 96 -8.01 -3.57 8.30
N ASP A 97 -8.73 -4.67 8.12
CA ASP A 97 -10.17 -4.72 7.87
C ASP A 97 -10.63 -4.04 6.57
N MET A 98 -9.99 -4.38 5.44
CA MET A 98 -10.33 -3.76 4.15
C MET A 98 -9.93 -4.60 2.93
N THR A 99 -10.32 -4.15 1.75
CA THR A 99 -9.78 -4.61 0.47
C THR A 99 -8.86 -3.55 -0.13
N ILE A 100 -7.69 -3.95 -0.61
CA ILE A 100 -6.74 -3.08 -1.30
C ILE A 100 -6.52 -3.66 -2.71
N THR A 101 -6.76 -2.86 -3.74
CA THR A 101 -6.66 -3.31 -5.14
C THR A 101 -6.24 -2.22 -6.09
N ALA A 102 -5.36 -2.51 -7.05
CA ALA A 102 -5.02 -1.57 -8.12
C ALA A 102 -4.36 -2.28 -9.32
N PRO A 103 -5.15 -2.77 -10.30
CA PRO A 103 -4.65 -3.60 -11.39
C PRO A 103 -3.56 -2.95 -12.27
N LYS A 104 -3.48 -1.62 -12.27
CA LYS A 104 -2.53 -0.83 -13.07
C LYS A 104 -1.28 -0.38 -12.30
N LEU A 105 -1.28 -0.55 -10.98
CA LEU A 105 -0.16 -0.18 -10.11
C LEU A 105 0.81 -1.33 -9.89
N HIS A 106 2.01 -1.00 -9.42
CA HIS A 106 3.02 -2.02 -9.09
C HIS A 106 2.56 -2.84 -7.90
N GLY A 107 2.01 -2.17 -6.87
CA GLY A 107 1.57 -2.81 -5.65
C GLY A 107 0.60 -2.01 -4.80
N GLY A 108 0.22 -2.59 -3.66
CA GLY A 108 -0.62 -1.95 -2.66
C GLY A 108 0.22 -1.16 -1.65
N ILE A 109 1.22 -1.81 -1.03
CA ILE A 109 2.03 -1.25 0.05
C ILE A 109 3.51 -1.37 -0.30
N PHE A 110 4.21 -0.24 -0.34
CA PHE A 110 5.66 -0.20 -0.30
C PHE A 110 6.11 0.16 1.11
N ALA A 111 7.04 -0.60 1.70
CA ALA A 111 7.60 -0.31 3.02
C ALA A 111 9.13 -0.38 3.04
N ASN A 112 9.77 0.65 3.57
CA ASN A 112 11.23 0.75 3.67
C ASN A 112 11.66 1.20 5.07
N LYS A 113 12.66 0.54 5.66
CA LYS A 113 13.25 0.93 6.96
C LYS A 113 12.24 1.02 8.11
N CYS A 114 11.19 0.20 8.07
CA CYS A 114 10.15 0.23 9.10
C CYS A 114 10.38 -0.82 10.19
N ASN A 115 9.84 -0.54 11.38
CA ASN A 115 9.89 -1.45 12.52
C ASN A 115 8.50 -1.64 13.14
N ASN A 116 8.16 -2.86 13.56
CA ASN A 116 6.89 -3.17 14.21
C ASN A 116 5.68 -2.78 13.34
N LEU A 117 5.56 -3.46 12.20
CA LEU A 117 4.44 -3.31 11.27
C LEU A 117 3.48 -4.49 11.43
N THR A 118 2.18 -4.21 11.53
CA THR A 118 1.14 -5.25 11.57
C THR A 118 0.12 -5.00 10.47
N ILE A 119 -0.05 -5.98 9.58
CA ILE A 119 -1.01 -5.95 8.48
C ILE A 119 -1.91 -7.17 8.63
N PHE A 120 -3.22 -6.97 8.85
CA PHE A 120 -4.10 -8.10 9.10
C PHE A 120 -5.54 -7.93 8.63
N ASN A 121 -6.20 -9.05 8.33
CA ASN A 121 -7.57 -9.04 7.83
C ASN A 121 -7.77 -8.14 6.59
N ILE A 122 -6.81 -8.21 5.65
CA ILE A 122 -6.85 -7.49 4.38
C ILE A 122 -6.97 -8.46 3.23
N LYS A 123 -7.86 -8.16 2.27
CA LYS A 123 -7.81 -8.78 0.94
C LYS A 123 -6.98 -7.90 0.00
N PHE A 124 -5.82 -8.39 -0.41
CA PHE A 124 -5.03 -7.82 -1.50
C PHE A 124 -5.44 -8.50 -2.80
N VAL A 125 -5.86 -7.71 -3.78
CA VAL A 125 -6.30 -8.24 -5.07
C VAL A 125 -5.83 -7.40 -6.25
N ASP A 126 -5.38 -8.07 -7.31
CA ASP A 126 -4.98 -7.47 -8.58
C ASP A 126 -3.88 -6.39 -8.50
N PHE A 127 -2.62 -6.83 -8.53
CA PHE A 127 -1.46 -5.94 -8.71
C PHE A 127 -0.54 -6.44 -9.81
N ARG A 128 0.25 -5.54 -10.41
CA ARG A 128 1.17 -5.93 -11.48
C ARG A 128 2.36 -6.73 -10.97
N TRP A 129 2.89 -6.36 -9.80
CA TRP A 129 4.15 -6.88 -9.31
C TRP A 129 4.03 -7.58 -7.96
N SER A 130 3.73 -6.83 -6.90
CA SER A 130 3.58 -7.37 -5.55
C SER A 130 2.64 -6.52 -4.72
N SER A 131 1.73 -7.15 -3.99
CA SER A 131 0.79 -6.46 -3.11
C SER A 131 1.48 -5.72 -1.97
N ILE A 132 2.50 -6.34 -1.40
CA ILE A 132 3.35 -5.78 -0.35
C ILE A 132 4.80 -5.92 -0.80
N TYR A 133 5.54 -4.82 -0.80
CA TYR A 133 6.95 -4.81 -1.17
C TYR A 133 7.80 -4.13 -0.10
N THR A 134 8.77 -4.84 0.45
CA THR A 134 9.46 -4.43 1.67
C THR A 134 10.98 -4.42 1.56
N PHE A 135 11.62 -3.42 2.19
CA PHE A 135 13.07 -3.32 2.38
C PHE A 135 13.41 -2.97 3.83
N ASP A 136 14.48 -3.57 4.36
CA ASP A 136 15.05 -3.26 5.67
C ASP A 136 13.98 -3.20 6.79
N ILE A 137 13.20 -4.28 6.89
CA ILE A 137 12.08 -4.41 7.82
C ILE A 137 12.47 -5.19 9.06
N ARG A 138 12.00 -4.75 10.23
CA ARG A 138 12.11 -5.46 11.50
C ARG A 138 10.73 -5.62 12.15
N GLN A 139 10.50 -6.76 12.82
CA GLN A 139 9.25 -7.07 13.53
C GLN A 139 8.01 -6.85 12.64
N PHE A 140 7.90 -7.63 11.57
CA PHE A 140 6.80 -7.51 10.62
C PHE A 140 5.87 -8.71 10.70
N LEU A 141 4.60 -8.44 10.98
CA LEU A 141 3.57 -9.44 11.09
C LEU A 141 2.51 -9.20 10.02
N VAL A 142 2.28 -10.23 9.20
CA VAL A 142 1.19 -10.29 8.24
C VAL A 142 0.37 -11.54 8.53
N HIS A 143 -0.90 -11.39 8.89
CA HIS A 143 -1.76 -12.51 9.25
C HIS A 143 -3.21 -12.29 8.84
N ASP A 144 -3.98 -13.37 8.69
CA ASP A 144 -5.40 -13.32 8.32
C ASP A 144 -5.69 -12.55 7.01
N CYS A 145 -4.70 -12.47 6.12
CA CYS A 145 -4.84 -11.79 4.83
C CYS A 145 -5.19 -12.77 3.71
N ILE A 146 -5.93 -12.28 2.71
CA ILE A 146 -6.22 -12.99 1.46
C ILE A 146 -5.40 -12.34 0.34
N PHE A 147 -4.69 -13.16 -0.44
CA PHE A 147 -3.94 -12.73 -1.62
C PHE A 147 -4.50 -13.41 -2.87
N GLU A 148 -5.08 -12.62 -3.77
CA GLU A 148 -5.73 -13.11 -4.99
C GLU A 148 -5.21 -12.31 -6.19
N ASP A 149 -4.47 -12.93 -7.11
CA ASP A 149 -3.81 -12.23 -8.22
C ASP A 149 -3.01 -10.98 -7.78
N ALA A 150 -2.46 -11.06 -6.58
CA ALA A 150 -1.92 -9.95 -5.82
C ALA A 150 -0.47 -9.60 -6.23
N GLY A 151 -0.08 -9.92 -7.46
CA GLY A 151 1.27 -9.75 -7.99
C GLY A 151 1.61 -10.72 -9.11
N GLY A 152 2.87 -10.76 -9.54
CA GLY A 152 3.40 -11.75 -10.49
C GLY A 152 2.90 -11.66 -11.93
N LYS A 153 2.11 -10.62 -12.28
CA LYS A 153 1.64 -10.37 -13.65
C LYS A 153 2.76 -9.87 -14.57
N VAL A 154 3.84 -9.36 -13.98
CA VAL A 154 5.09 -9.02 -14.64
C VAL A 154 6.15 -10.02 -14.17
N LYS A 155 6.88 -10.65 -15.10
CA LYS A 155 7.95 -11.61 -14.78
C LYS A 155 9.32 -10.94 -14.83
N TRP A 156 10.20 -11.28 -13.89
CA TRP A 156 11.64 -11.00 -14.02
C TRP A 156 12.22 -11.88 -15.13
N LEU A 157 12.69 -11.26 -16.21
CA LEU A 157 13.25 -11.95 -17.38
C LEU A 157 14.77 -12.16 -17.29
N GLY A 158 15.38 -11.86 -16.15
CA GLY A 158 16.84 -11.84 -16.03
C GLY A 158 17.44 -10.51 -16.48
N ALA A 159 18.63 -10.19 -15.97
CA ALA A 159 19.44 -9.09 -16.47
C ALA A 159 19.89 -9.40 -17.90
N GLY A 160 19.05 -9.04 -18.88
CA GLY A 160 19.37 -8.98 -20.29
C GLY A 160 19.12 -7.55 -20.77
N ASP A 161 20.22 -6.80 -20.89
CA ASP A 161 20.40 -5.60 -21.71
C ASP A 161 19.29 -4.53 -21.67
N ILE A 162 19.51 -3.52 -20.81
CA ILE A 162 19.18 -2.10 -21.06
C ILE A 162 20.44 -1.27 -20.98
#